data_AF-A0A959F2H2-F1
#
_entry.id   AF-A0A959F2H2-F1
#
_cell.length_a   1.000
_cell.length_b   1.000
_cell.length_c   1.000
_cell.angle_alpha   90.00
_cell.angle_beta   90.00
_cell.angle_gamma   90.00
#
_symmetry.space_group_name_H-M   'P 1'
#
loop_
_entity.id
_entity.type
_entity.pdbx_description
1 polymer ?
#
loop_
_entity_poly.entity_id
_entity_poly.type
_entity_poly.pdbx_seq_one_letter_code
_entity_poly.pdbx_strand_id
1 'polypeptide(L)'
;WDHPPIPSHLVHHLASMMGFLFKIAALGLLLLLVSACFLKKAGAGNLQEWLELHYPGRFRVLSTESDDAIRQMTFQTKKSIVAETADPLVQAQIKWDKRQAEFGLSTASIEAAFAEAQRARSDAAEWNRALRELGLKHYALGLRDRNASVLLFDRNTPDLSRESLELLEKGLDRLPAAGSYEQEILLMDTTAGPVEDGAILPLSYFLEGNGQYRKQVLYSLVIPPGRSIAQALLPENWQFNTRSDRFMAAYRQAYAAMESWAQEHVREPYRLLDLSESGEIGRQPLRYRFEFAFVSPEREEEAADEALEPDGYFLVDYDLEGNTVLQINLKRK
;
A
#
# COMPACT_ATOMS: atom_id res chain seq x y z
N TRP A 1 10.14 -95.29 -1.43
CA TRP A 1 9.31 -94.15 -1.00
C TRP A 1 8.62 -93.69 -2.26
N ASP A 2 7.52 -94.35 -2.59
CA ASP A 2 6.82 -94.17 -3.86
C ASP A 2 5.73 -93.13 -3.63
N HIS A 3 5.99 -91.91 -4.10
CA HIS A 3 4.95 -90.89 -4.12
C HIS A 3 3.99 -91.18 -5.28
N PRO A 4 2.67 -91.16 -5.04
CA PRO A 4 1.68 -91.37 -6.10
C PRO A 4 1.81 -90.28 -7.17
N PRO A 5 1.63 -90.64 -8.46
CA PRO A 5 1.73 -89.68 -9.56
C PRO A 5 0.69 -88.56 -9.38
N ILE A 6 1.17 -87.31 -9.44
CA ILE A 6 0.29 -86.13 -9.35
C ILE A 6 -0.72 -86.22 -10.50
N PRO A 7 -2.03 -86.14 -10.22
CA PRO A 7 -3.04 -86.26 -11.26
C PRO A 7 -2.86 -85.18 -12.33
N SER A 8 -2.81 -85.57 -13.59
CA SER A 8 -2.63 -84.65 -14.73
C SER A 8 -3.68 -83.54 -14.80
N HIS A 9 -4.89 -83.77 -14.25
CA HIS A 9 -5.93 -82.76 -14.16
C HIS A 9 -5.60 -81.63 -13.18
N LEU A 10 -4.87 -81.92 -12.09
CA LEU A 10 -4.42 -80.91 -11.13
C LEU A 10 -3.35 -79.99 -11.73
N VAL A 11 -2.46 -80.54 -12.56
CA VAL A 11 -1.43 -79.77 -13.27
C VAL A 11 -2.08 -78.80 -14.27
N HIS A 12 -3.11 -79.24 -15.00
CA HIS A 12 -3.83 -78.36 -15.92
C HIS A 12 -4.61 -77.25 -15.20
N HIS A 13 -5.25 -77.55 -14.06
CA HIS A 13 -5.95 -76.52 -13.28
C HIS A 13 -4.99 -75.48 -12.66
N LEU A 14 -3.84 -75.92 -12.14
CA LEU A 14 -2.82 -75.00 -11.61
C LEU A 14 -2.21 -74.12 -12.69
N ALA A 15 -1.92 -74.67 -13.87
CA ALA A 15 -1.44 -73.90 -15.02
C ALA A 15 -2.48 -72.87 -15.50
N SER A 16 -3.77 -73.23 -15.51
CA SER A 16 -4.86 -72.32 -15.88
C SER A 16 -5.05 -71.20 -14.85
N MET A 17 -4.96 -71.50 -13.54
CA MET A 17 -5.03 -70.47 -12.48
C MET A 17 -3.84 -69.51 -12.54
N MET A 18 -2.62 -70.01 -12.74
CA MET A 18 -1.44 -69.17 -12.90
C MET A 18 -1.56 -68.25 -14.13
N GLY A 19 -2.08 -68.75 -15.25
CA GLY A 19 -2.33 -67.93 -16.44
C GLY A 19 -3.37 -66.83 -16.21
N PHE A 20 -4.41 -67.09 -15.40
CA PHE A 20 -5.43 -66.09 -15.07
C PHE A 20 -4.88 -65.01 -14.13
N LEU A 21 -4.14 -65.39 -13.08
CA LEU A 21 -3.51 -64.45 -12.16
C LEU A 21 -2.46 -63.57 -12.85
N PHE A 22 -1.69 -64.15 -13.78
CA PHE A 22 -0.73 -63.38 -14.58
C PHE A 22 -1.42 -62.32 -15.45
N LYS A 23 -2.56 -62.65 -16.06
CA LYS A 23 -3.35 -61.69 -16.85
C LYS A 23 -3.91 -60.55 -16.00
N ILE A 24 -4.37 -60.83 -14.78
CA ILE A 24 -4.84 -59.78 -13.85
C ILE A 24 -3.68 -58.88 -13.43
N ALA A 25 -2.53 -59.46 -13.07
CA ALA A 25 -1.34 -58.68 -12.70
C ALA A 25 -0.84 -57.81 -13.86
N ALA A 26 -0.81 -58.35 -15.07
CA ALA A 26 -0.44 -57.61 -16.28
C ALA A 26 -1.43 -56.47 -16.59
N LEU A 27 -2.74 -56.72 -16.44
CA LEU A 27 -3.77 -55.70 -16.62
C LEU A 27 -3.67 -54.59 -15.56
N GLY A 28 -3.41 -54.97 -14.29
CA GLY A 28 -3.20 -54.02 -13.19
C GLY A 28 -1.96 -53.15 -13.41
N LEU A 29 -0.85 -53.74 -13.85
CA LEU A 29 0.37 -53.01 -14.19
C LEU A 29 0.14 -52.07 -15.39
N LEU A 30 -0.58 -52.53 -16.40
CA LEU A 30 -0.91 -51.72 -17.58
C LEU A 30 -1.82 -50.54 -17.21
N LEU A 31 -2.81 -50.75 -16.34
CA LEU A 31 -3.67 -49.68 -15.82
C LEU A 31 -2.88 -48.66 -14.99
N LEU A 32 -1.90 -49.09 -14.19
CA LEU A 32 -1.00 -48.19 -13.46
C LEU A 32 -0.11 -47.39 -14.40
N LEU A 33 0.46 -48.02 -15.44
CA LEU A 33 1.28 -47.34 -16.45
C LEU A 33 0.47 -46.33 -17.26
N VAL A 34 -0.74 -46.70 -17.68
CA VAL A 34 -1.66 -45.80 -18.39
C VAL A 34 -2.07 -44.63 -17.50
N SER A 35 -2.35 -44.87 -16.22
CA SER A 35 -2.66 -43.80 -15.25
C SER A 35 -1.46 -42.86 -15.04
N ALA A 36 -0.24 -43.38 -15.00
CA ALA A 36 0.98 -42.58 -14.92
C ALA A 36 1.24 -41.73 -16.18
N CYS A 37 0.82 -42.20 -17.36
CA CYS A 37 0.87 -41.42 -18.60
C CYS A 37 -0.20 -40.32 -18.68
N PHE A 38 -1.33 -40.45 -17.95
CA PHE A 38 -2.38 -39.44 -17.87
C PHE A 38 -2.24 -38.47 -16.69
N LEU A 39 -1.23 -38.65 -15.83
CA LEU A 39 -0.67 -37.56 -15.02
C LEU A 39 0.02 -36.57 -15.97
N LYS A 40 -0.79 -35.86 -16.76
CA LYS A 40 -0.43 -34.59 -17.38
C LYS A 40 0.21 -33.81 -16.25
N LYS A 41 1.52 -33.49 -16.34
CA LYS A 41 2.18 -32.61 -15.37
C LYS A 41 1.25 -31.42 -15.22
N ALA A 42 0.54 -31.36 -14.10
CA ALA A 42 -0.34 -30.26 -13.77
C ALA A 42 0.61 -29.11 -13.44
N GLY A 43 1.19 -28.52 -14.49
CA GLY A 43 1.89 -27.28 -14.36
C GLY A 43 0.86 -26.29 -13.85
N ALA A 44 1.16 -25.65 -12.73
CA ALA A 44 0.33 -24.59 -12.22
C ALA A 44 0.08 -23.56 -13.34
N GLY A 45 -1.18 -23.20 -13.57
CA GLY A 45 -1.60 -22.20 -14.54
C GLY A 45 -1.57 -20.77 -13.99
N ASN A 46 -1.45 -20.63 -12.66
CA ASN A 46 -1.35 -19.36 -11.95
C ASN A 46 -0.57 -19.53 -10.63
N LEU A 47 -0.30 -18.40 -9.95
CA LEU A 47 0.41 -18.39 -8.67
C LEU A 47 -0.30 -19.19 -7.58
N GLN A 48 -1.64 -19.14 -7.47
CA GLN A 48 -2.36 -19.86 -6.41
C GLN A 48 -2.21 -21.38 -6.57
N GLU A 49 -2.30 -21.90 -7.80
CA GLU A 49 -2.07 -23.33 -8.07
C GLU A 49 -0.63 -23.74 -7.79
N TRP A 50 0.35 -22.86 -8.05
CA TRP A 50 1.75 -23.13 -7.73
C TRP A 50 1.95 -23.19 -6.21
N LEU A 51 1.37 -22.24 -5.47
CA LEU A 51 1.42 -22.23 -4.02
C LEU A 51 0.74 -23.47 -3.43
N GLU A 52 -0.40 -23.91 -3.97
CA GLU A 52 -1.09 -25.12 -3.49
C GLU A 52 -0.28 -26.39 -3.75
N LEU A 53 0.45 -26.47 -4.88
CA LEU A 53 1.32 -27.60 -5.19
C LEU A 53 2.49 -27.74 -4.21
N HIS A 54 3.08 -26.62 -3.79
CA HIS A 54 4.28 -26.60 -2.94
C HIS A 54 3.98 -26.40 -1.44
N TYR A 55 2.85 -25.78 -1.12
CA TYR A 55 2.43 -25.37 0.24
C TYR A 55 0.92 -25.56 0.45
N PRO A 56 0.41 -26.80 0.43
CA PRO A 56 -1.03 -27.06 0.43
C PRO A 56 -1.77 -26.35 1.57
N GLY A 57 -2.72 -25.48 1.24
CA GLY A 57 -3.55 -24.72 2.18
C GLY A 57 -2.84 -23.66 3.04
N ARG A 58 -1.50 -23.52 2.98
CA ARG A 58 -0.75 -22.57 3.83
C ARG A 58 -0.91 -21.12 3.37
N PHE A 59 -0.98 -20.90 2.06
CA PHE A 59 -0.97 -19.57 1.47
C PHE A 59 -2.19 -19.32 0.58
N ARG A 60 -2.64 -18.06 0.56
CA ARG A 60 -3.71 -17.59 -0.32
C ARG A 60 -3.32 -16.28 -1.01
N VAL A 61 -3.61 -16.18 -2.30
CA VAL A 61 -3.45 -14.95 -3.07
C VAL A 61 -4.64 -14.03 -2.76
N LEU A 62 -4.38 -12.85 -2.21
CA LEU A 62 -5.39 -11.85 -1.88
C LEU A 62 -5.72 -10.96 -3.08
N SER A 63 -4.68 -10.49 -3.77
CA SER A 63 -4.81 -9.65 -4.95
C SER A 63 -3.69 -9.95 -5.92
N THR A 64 -3.92 -9.64 -7.20
CA THR A 64 -2.91 -9.73 -8.24
C THR A 64 -3.01 -8.50 -9.10
N GLU A 65 -1.98 -7.67 -9.05
CA GLU A 65 -1.85 -6.47 -9.84
C GLU A 65 -0.92 -6.72 -11.03
N SER A 66 -1.26 -6.13 -12.16
CA SER A 66 -0.34 -5.97 -13.28
C SER A 66 0.20 -4.56 -13.21
N ASP A 67 1.51 -4.41 -13.41
CA ASP A 67 2.23 -3.13 -13.23
C ASP A 67 1.72 -1.96 -14.11
N ASP A 68 0.77 -2.15 -15.04
CA ASP A 68 0.20 -1.07 -15.86
C ASP A 68 -1.16 -1.49 -16.52
N ALA A 69 -2.17 -0.61 -16.42
CA ALA A 69 -3.53 -0.82 -16.92
C ALA A 69 -3.62 -0.88 -18.46
N ILE A 70 -2.77 -0.13 -19.17
CA ILE A 70 -2.69 -0.14 -20.64
C ILE A 70 -1.92 -1.37 -21.14
N ARG A 71 -1.11 -1.98 -20.27
CA ARG A 71 -0.20 -3.11 -20.55
C ARG A 71 -0.71 -4.47 -20.10
N GLN A 72 -1.91 -4.56 -19.53
CA GLN A 72 -2.51 -5.83 -19.06
C GLN A 72 -2.63 -6.90 -20.14
N MET A 73 -2.62 -6.52 -21.42
CA MET A 73 -2.66 -7.46 -22.55
C MET A 73 -1.28 -8.01 -22.96
N THR A 74 -0.19 -7.37 -22.55
CA THR A 74 1.16 -7.65 -23.08
C THR A 74 2.15 -8.15 -22.02
N PHE A 75 1.97 -7.79 -20.75
CA PHE A 75 2.93 -8.12 -19.69
C PHE A 75 2.55 -9.40 -18.95
N GLN A 76 3.46 -10.38 -18.99
CA GLN A 76 3.34 -11.69 -18.36
C GLN A 76 3.91 -11.72 -16.93
N THR A 77 4.58 -10.64 -16.52
CA THR A 77 5.05 -10.41 -15.14
C THR A 77 3.93 -9.79 -14.31
N LYS A 78 3.71 -10.33 -13.12
CA LYS A 78 2.65 -9.94 -12.19
C LYS A 78 3.21 -9.77 -10.79
N LYS A 79 2.53 -8.95 -9.98
CA LYS A 79 2.78 -8.83 -8.54
C LYS A 79 1.51 -9.25 -7.82
N SER A 80 1.64 -10.16 -6.88
CA SER A 80 0.52 -10.66 -6.10
C SER A 80 0.78 -10.43 -4.62
N ILE A 81 -0.26 -10.03 -3.89
CA ILE A 81 -0.21 -10.05 -2.43
C ILE A 81 -0.67 -11.42 -1.99
N VAL A 82 0.20 -12.12 -1.27
CA VAL A 82 -0.04 -13.46 -0.74
C VAL A 82 -0.05 -13.36 0.77
N ALA A 83 -1.04 -13.99 1.41
CA ALA A 83 -1.15 -14.05 2.87
C ALA A 83 -1.04 -15.49 3.36
N GLU A 84 -0.56 -15.67 4.59
CA GLU A 84 -0.75 -16.92 5.30
C GLU A 84 -2.23 -17.12 5.65
N THR A 85 -2.71 -18.35 5.51
CA THR A 85 -4.09 -18.69 5.87
C THR A 85 -4.28 -18.64 7.40
N ALA A 86 -3.25 -18.98 8.18
CA ALA A 86 -3.29 -19.01 9.63
C ALA A 86 -3.25 -17.61 10.28
N ASP A 87 -2.48 -16.68 9.71
CA ASP A 87 -2.46 -15.26 10.10
C ASP A 87 -2.54 -14.38 8.84
N PRO A 88 -3.73 -13.86 8.49
CA PRO A 88 -3.91 -12.98 7.33
C PRO A 88 -3.10 -11.68 7.33
N LEU A 89 -2.53 -11.26 8.47
CA LEU A 89 -1.66 -10.08 8.56
C LEU A 89 -0.21 -10.39 8.14
N VAL A 90 0.18 -11.67 8.12
CA VAL A 90 1.45 -12.09 7.53
C VAL A 90 1.28 -12.13 6.02
N GLN A 91 1.74 -11.08 5.36
CA GLN A 91 1.60 -10.88 3.92
C GLN A 91 2.93 -10.57 3.25
N ALA A 92 3.10 -11.07 2.03
CA ALA A 92 4.26 -10.80 1.19
C ALA A 92 3.81 -10.42 -0.23
N GLN A 93 4.53 -9.48 -0.86
CA GLN A 93 4.38 -9.20 -2.27
C GLN A 93 5.27 -10.15 -3.08
N ILE A 94 4.64 -11.00 -3.89
CA ILE A 94 5.32 -11.99 -4.73
C ILE A 94 5.30 -11.52 -6.18
N LYS A 95 6.47 -11.29 -6.76
CA LYS A 95 6.65 -11.03 -8.19
C LYS A 95 6.87 -12.33 -8.93
N TRP A 96 6.11 -12.56 -10.01
CA TRP A 96 6.16 -13.80 -10.78
C TRP A 96 5.94 -13.55 -12.28
N ASP A 97 6.46 -14.40 -13.16
CA ASP A 97 6.39 -14.25 -14.63
C ASP A 97 5.92 -15.53 -15.32
N LYS A 98 4.77 -15.46 -15.99
CA LYS A 98 4.18 -16.60 -16.74
C LYS A 98 5.05 -17.18 -17.84
N ARG A 99 6.07 -16.47 -18.32
CA ARG A 99 6.99 -16.96 -19.36
C ARG A 99 8.11 -17.81 -18.82
N GLN A 100 8.36 -17.75 -17.51
CA GLN A 100 9.44 -18.49 -16.88
C GLN A 100 8.95 -19.84 -16.36
N ALA A 101 9.85 -20.83 -16.36
CA ALA A 101 9.58 -22.09 -15.68
C ALA A 101 9.25 -21.82 -14.22
N GLU A 102 8.23 -22.51 -13.68
CA GLU A 102 7.76 -22.32 -12.30
C GLU A 102 7.48 -20.83 -11.97
N PHE A 103 7.08 -20.04 -12.96
CA PHE A 103 6.84 -18.62 -12.84
C PHE A 103 8.04 -17.76 -12.42
N GLY A 104 9.26 -18.30 -12.50
CA GLY A 104 10.46 -17.66 -11.96
C GLY A 104 10.54 -17.68 -10.44
N LEU A 105 9.75 -18.55 -9.79
CA LEU A 105 9.68 -18.70 -8.34
C LEU A 105 10.53 -19.88 -7.87
N SER A 106 10.91 -19.83 -6.60
CA SER A 106 11.49 -20.96 -5.89
C SER A 106 10.90 -21.04 -4.48
N THR A 107 10.81 -22.24 -3.92
CA THR A 107 10.37 -22.43 -2.53
C THR A 107 11.22 -21.62 -1.55
N ALA A 108 12.54 -21.56 -1.76
CA ALA A 108 13.45 -20.75 -0.95
C ALA A 108 13.11 -19.25 -0.97
N SER A 109 12.77 -18.69 -2.13
CA SER A 109 12.37 -17.28 -2.24
C SER A 109 11.04 -16.98 -1.54
N ILE A 110 10.08 -17.92 -1.58
CA ILE A 110 8.80 -17.77 -0.89
C ILE A 110 8.99 -17.85 0.63
N GLU A 111 9.74 -18.85 1.13
CA GLU A 111 10.01 -18.97 2.56
C GLU A 111 10.78 -17.76 3.10
N ALA A 112 11.75 -17.23 2.35
CA ALA A 112 12.47 -16.02 2.75
C ALA A 112 11.53 -14.81 2.88
N ALA A 113 10.64 -14.60 1.89
CA ALA A 113 9.67 -13.52 1.91
C ALA A 113 8.68 -13.64 3.09
N PHE A 114 8.23 -14.85 3.40
CA PHE A 114 7.31 -15.08 4.53
C PHE A 114 8.01 -15.04 5.89
N ALA A 115 9.29 -15.42 5.98
CA ALA A 115 10.08 -15.22 7.19
C ALA A 115 10.27 -13.72 7.50
N GLU A 116 10.47 -12.90 6.47
CA GLU A 116 10.52 -11.43 6.62
C GLU A 116 9.15 -10.87 7.02
N ALA A 117 8.07 -11.31 6.37
CA ALA A 117 6.70 -10.90 6.73
C ALA A 117 6.33 -11.25 8.17
N GLN A 118 6.71 -12.43 8.66
CA GLN A 118 6.49 -12.85 10.05
C GLN A 118 7.26 -11.98 11.04
N ARG A 119 8.51 -11.62 10.71
CA ARG A 119 9.30 -10.69 11.53
C ARG A 119 8.64 -9.32 11.57
N ALA A 120 8.29 -8.75 10.41
CA ALA A 120 7.60 -7.47 10.33
C ALA A 120 6.28 -7.49 11.12
N ARG A 121 5.51 -8.58 11.05
CA ARG A 121 4.28 -8.76 11.83
C ARG A 121 4.53 -8.76 13.34
N SER A 122 5.61 -9.41 13.79
CA SER A 122 6.02 -9.44 15.20
C SER A 122 6.46 -8.06 15.68
N ASP A 123 7.33 -7.40 14.91
CA ASP A 123 7.81 -6.05 15.19
C ASP A 123 6.65 -5.06 15.27
N ALA A 124 5.68 -5.16 14.33
CA ALA A 124 4.46 -4.36 14.34
C ALA A 124 3.64 -4.56 15.62
N ALA A 125 3.56 -5.80 16.13
CA ALA A 125 2.83 -6.11 17.35
C ALA A 125 3.50 -5.49 18.58
N GLU A 126 4.83 -5.53 18.63
CA GLU A 126 5.62 -4.92 19.69
C GLU A 126 5.49 -3.39 19.67
N TRP A 127 5.63 -2.78 18.49
CA TRP A 127 5.43 -1.35 18.29
C TRP A 127 4.03 -0.91 18.71
N ASN A 128 3.02 -1.62 18.25
CA ASN A 128 1.64 -1.32 18.60
C ASN A 128 1.40 -1.40 20.11
N ARG A 129 1.98 -2.40 20.79
CA ARG A 129 1.89 -2.51 22.25
C ARG A 129 2.56 -1.33 22.95
N ALA A 130 3.78 -0.97 22.55
CA ALA A 130 4.52 0.14 23.15
C ALA A 130 3.80 1.48 22.99
N LEU A 131 3.24 1.76 21.80
CA LEU A 131 2.47 2.98 21.55
C LEU A 131 1.17 3.03 22.38
N ARG A 132 0.47 1.91 22.55
CA ARG A 132 -0.71 1.81 23.45
C ARG A 132 -0.33 2.04 24.92
N GLU A 133 0.77 1.48 25.38
CA GLU A 133 1.25 1.64 26.76
C GLU A 133 1.65 3.10 27.07
N LEU A 134 2.11 3.83 26.05
CA LEU A 134 2.37 5.27 26.14
C LEU A 134 1.09 6.12 26.09
N GLY A 135 -0.06 5.51 25.78
CA GLY A 135 -1.34 6.19 25.71
C GLY A 135 -1.60 6.90 24.38
N LEU A 136 -0.87 6.56 23.31
CA LEU A 136 -1.19 7.06 21.97
C LEU A 136 -2.58 6.52 21.56
N LYS A 137 -3.41 7.41 21.04
CA LYS A 137 -4.78 7.11 20.59
C LYS A 137 -4.96 7.52 19.14
N HIS A 138 -6.02 6.99 18.53
CA HIS A 138 -6.43 7.31 17.17
C HIS A 138 -5.31 7.12 16.15
N TYR A 139 -4.69 5.94 16.17
CA TYR A 139 -3.62 5.63 15.23
C TYR A 139 -3.78 4.25 14.60
N ALA A 140 -3.03 4.02 13.53
CA ALA A 140 -2.78 2.71 12.98
C ALA A 140 -1.32 2.58 12.58
N LEU A 141 -0.84 1.35 12.51
CA LEU A 141 0.56 1.05 12.20
C LEU A 141 0.62 0.00 11.10
N GLY A 142 1.51 0.16 10.13
CA GLY A 142 1.85 -0.95 9.25
C GLY A 142 3.33 -0.98 8.94
N LEU A 143 3.84 -2.19 8.67
CA LEU A 143 5.21 -2.40 8.23
C LEU A 143 5.20 -2.96 6.82
N ARG A 144 6.06 -2.41 5.97
CA ARG A 144 6.27 -2.85 4.59
C ARG A 144 7.75 -2.79 4.26
N ASP A 145 8.31 -3.94 3.90
CA ASP A 145 9.73 -4.09 3.58
C ASP A 145 10.59 -3.53 4.73
N ARG A 146 11.23 -2.37 4.52
CA ARG A 146 12.02 -1.63 5.51
C ARG A 146 11.40 -0.30 5.91
N ASN A 147 10.09 -0.15 5.73
CA ASN A 147 9.34 1.04 6.11
C ASN A 147 8.34 0.70 7.23
N ALA A 148 8.30 1.51 8.27
CA ALA A 148 7.29 1.45 9.33
C ALA A 148 6.45 2.73 9.26
N SER A 149 5.18 2.60 8.88
CA SER A 149 4.26 3.73 8.73
C SER A 149 3.31 3.81 9.92
N VAL A 150 3.26 4.96 10.58
CA VAL A 150 2.28 5.30 11.61
C VAL A 150 1.28 6.31 11.03
N LEU A 151 0.02 5.93 10.97
CA LEU A 151 -1.08 6.76 10.51
C LEU A 151 -1.77 7.35 11.75
N LEU A 152 -1.79 8.67 11.87
CA LEU A 152 -2.48 9.39 12.95
C LEU A 152 -3.81 9.94 12.42
N PHE A 153 -4.90 9.59 13.10
CA PHE A 153 -6.28 10.01 12.82
C PHE A 153 -6.82 10.97 13.88
N ASP A 154 -5.93 11.61 14.63
CA ASP A 154 -6.35 12.53 15.70
C ASP A 154 -7.11 13.72 15.12
N ARG A 155 -7.99 14.32 15.92
CA ARG A 155 -8.58 15.61 15.55
C ARG A 155 -7.41 16.57 15.37
N ASN A 156 -7.31 17.10 14.16
CA ASN A 156 -6.30 18.04 13.70
C ASN A 156 -6.41 19.39 14.44
N THR A 157 -6.30 19.38 15.76
CA THR A 157 -6.03 20.56 16.57
C THR A 157 -4.53 20.59 16.87
N PRO A 158 -3.92 21.79 16.94
CA PRO A 158 -2.49 21.92 17.22
C PRO A 158 -2.01 21.21 18.49
N ASP A 159 -2.84 21.18 19.53
CA ASP A 159 -2.45 20.64 20.84
C ASP A 159 -2.50 19.10 20.87
N LEU A 160 -3.54 18.50 20.29
CA LEU A 160 -3.65 17.04 20.16
C LEU A 160 -2.55 16.48 19.24
N SER A 161 -2.23 17.22 18.17
CA SER A 161 -1.11 16.88 17.30
C SER A 161 0.22 16.90 18.07
N ARG A 162 0.46 17.89 18.93
CA ARG A 162 1.72 17.97 19.71
C ARG A 162 1.84 16.80 20.70
N GLU A 163 0.79 16.52 21.46
CA GLU A 163 0.79 15.40 22.42
C GLU A 163 1.06 14.07 21.71
N SER A 164 0.35 13.79 20.62
CA SER A 164 0.54 12.58 19.81
C SER A 164 1.96 12.47 19.25
N LEU A 165 2.56 13.56 18.79
CA LEU A 165 3.95 13.57 18.31
C LEU A 165 4.97 13.33 19.44
N GLU A 166 4.76 13.89 20.64
CA GLU A 166 5.62 13.62 21.80
C GLU A 166 5.54 12.17 22.27
N LEU A 167 4.35 11.56 22.20
CA LEU A 167 4.16 10.14 22.51
C LEU A 167 4.81 9.25 21.44
N LEU A 168 4.72 9.63 20.17
CA LEU A 168 5.41 8.95 19.08
C LEU A 168 6.93 9.02 19.24
N GLU A 169 7.48 10.18 19.54
CA GLU A 169 8.92 10.34 19.81
C GLU A 169 9.38 9.36 20.89
N LYS A 170 8.69 9.36 22.04
CA LYS A 170 8.99 8.46 23.16
C LYS A 170 8.83 6.99 22.80
N GLY A 171 7.85 6.66 21.96
CA GLY A 171 7.57 5.28 21.54
C GLY A 171 8.60 4.75 20.58
N LEU A 172 8.86 5.49 19.51
CA LEU A 172 9.78 5.11 18.46
C LEU A 172 11.22 5.00 18.98
N ASP A 173 11.67 5.87 19.89
CA ASP A 173 13.00 5.78 20.50
C ASP A 173 13.19 4.52 21.38
N ARG A 174 12.10 3.93 21.90
CA ARG A 174 12.16 2.75 22.78
C ARG A 174 12.24 1.43 22.03
N LEU A 175 12.02 1.43 20.72
CA LEU A 175 11.83 0.19 19.97
C LEU A 175 13.17 -0.32 19.44
N PRO A 176 13.58 -1.57 19.74
CA PRO A 176 14.85 -2.13 19.29
C PRO A 176 15.02 -2.09 17.76
N ALA A 177 13.91 -2.16 17.04
CA ALA A 177 13.88 -2.17 15.59
C ALA A 177 13.82 -0.77 14.94
N ALA A 178 13.69 0.32 15.70
CA ALA A 178 13.59 1.68 15.18
C ALA A 178 14.77 2.09 14.30
N GLY A 179 15.97 1.53 14.54
CA GLY A 179 17.15 1.75 13.70
C GLY A 179 17.19 0.94 12.39
N SER A 180 16.28 -0.03 12.21
CA SER A 180 16.26 -0.93 11.03
C SER A 180 15.23 -0.54 9.98
N TYR A 181 14.26 0.31 10.34
CA TYR A 181 13.19 0.78 9.46
C TYR A 181 13.34 2.27 9.17
N GLU A 182 13.06 2.67 7.94
CA GLU A 182 12.65 4.03 7.63
C GLU A 182 11.27 4.23 8.23
N GLN A 183 11.05 5.32 8.95
CA GLN A 183 9.80 5.56 9.65
C GLN A 183 9.02 6.62 8.89
N GLU A 184 7.74 6.38 8.67
CA GLU A 184 6.85 7.31 7.99
C GLU A 184 5.72 7.67 8.94
N ILE A 185 5.56 8.95 9.28
CA ILE A 185 4.44 9.44 10.07
C ILE A 185 3.48 10.15 9.12
N LEU A 186 2.25 9.66 9.06
CA LEU A 186 1.20 10.17 8.18
C LEU A 186 0.10 10.80 9.03
N LEU A 187 -0.10 12.11 8.88
CA LEU A 187 -1.28 12.77 9.43
C LEU A 187 -2.44 12.56 8.46
N MET A 188 -3.46 11.84 8.91
CA MET A 188 -4.62 11.47 8.12
C MET A 188 -5.76 12.46 8.35
N ASP A 189 -6.63 12.60 7.36
CA ASP A 189 -7.94 13.18 7.55
C ASP A 189 -8.78 12.27 8.47
N THR A 190 -9.44 12.86 9.45
CA THR A 190 -10.31 12.12 10.38
C THR A 190 -11.56 11.54 9.72
N THR A 191 -11.89 12.03 8.52
CA THR A 191 -12.97 11.51 7.68
C THR A 191 -12.61 10.23 6.92
N ALA A 192 -11.35 9.78 6.97
CA ALA A 192 -10.81 8.64 6.21
C ALA A 192 -11.42 7.25 6.51
N GLY A 193 -12.50 7.18 7.29
CA GLY A 193 -13.17 5.93 7.63
C GLY A 193 -12.43 5.12 8.70
N PRO A 194 -13.11 4.13 9.31
CA PRO A 194 -12.70 3.55 10.57
C PRO A 194 -11.58 2.53 10.35
N VAL A 195 -10.34 2.99 10.39
CA VAL A 195 -9.28 2.12 10.86
C VAL A 195 -9.48 1.98 12.37
N GLU A 196 -9.63 0.75 12.86
CA GLU A 196 -9.77 0.49 14.28
C GLU A 196 -8.56 1.08 15.03
N ASP A 197 -8.80 1.70 16.18
CA ASP A 197 -7.74 2.35 16.93
C ASP A 197 -6.66 1.35 17.35
N GLY A 198 -5.41 1.68 17.04
CA GLY A 198 -4.23 0.84 17.19
C GLY A 198 -4.29 -0.43 16.34
N ALA A 199 -4.94 -0.39 15.17
CA ALA A 199 -4.90 -1.49 14.22
C ALA A 199 -3.50 -1.67 13.63
N ILE A 200 -3.16 -2.93 13.36
CA ILE A 200 -2.01 -3.29 12.53
C ILE A 200 -2.51 -3.47 11.11
N LEU A 201 -2.07 -2.58 10.22
CA LEU A 201 -2.46 -2.54 8.83
C LEU A 201 -1.72 -3.62 8.04
N PRO A 202 -2.44 -4.43 7.24
CA PRO A 202 -1.82 -5.40 6.37
C PRO A 202 -1.06 -4.72 5.22
N LEU A 203 -0.10 -5.43 4.63
CA LEU A 203 0.64 -4.97 3.45
C LEU A 203 -0.29 -4.51 2.31
N SER A 204 -1.40 -5.24 2.08
CA SER A 204 -2.39 -4.90 1.05
C SER A 204 -2.91 -3.47 1.18
N TYR A 205 -3.08 -2.95 2.39
CA TYR A 205 -3.55 -1.57 2.63
C TYR A 205 -2.66 -0.52 1.96
N PHE A 206 -1.34 -0.75 1.97
CA PHE A 206 -0.37 0.20 1.41
C PHE A 206 -0.15 0.04 -0.10
N LEU A 207 -0.62 -1.08 -0.67
CA LEU A 207 -0.32 -1.47 -2.04
C LEU A 207 -1.53 -1.41 -2.97
N GLU A 208 -2.76 -1.30 -2.47
CA GLU A 208 -3.94 -1.11 -3.32
C GLU A 208 -3.68 0.02 -4.34
N GLY A 209 -3.54 -0.35 -5.62
CA GLY A 209 -2.93 0.45 -6.69
C GLY A 209 -3.60 1.79 -7.05
N ASN A 210 -4.66 2.17 -6.34
CA ASN A 210 -5.27 3.50 -6.45
C ASN A 210 -4.73 4.50 -5.40
N GLY A 211 -3.92 4.03 -4.43
CA GLY A 211 -3.38 4.85 -3.35
C GLY A 211 -4.48 5.59 -2.58
N GLN A 212 -5.66 4.99 -2.40
CA GLN A 212 -6.81 5.66 -1.79
C GLN A 212 -6.47 6.27 -0.43
N TYR A 213 -5.71 5.54 0.41
CA TYR A 213 -5.27 6.09 1.70
C TYR A 213 -4.43 7.36 1.52
N ARG A 214 -3.64 7.49 0.43
CA ARG A 214 -2.84 8.69 0.15
C ARG A 214 -3.70 9.91 -0.15
N LYS A 215 -4.93 9.75 -0.63
CA LYS A 215 -5.87 10.87 -0.77
C LYS A 215 -6.35 11.41 0.57
N GLN A 216 -6.20 10.62 1.62
CA GLN A 216 -6.57 10.99 2.98
C GLN A 216 -5.38 11.50 3.80
N VAL A 217 -4.14 11.33 3.32
CA VAL A 217 -2.94 11.88 3.96
C VAL A 217 -2.94 13.40 3.78
N LEU A 218 -2.86 14.17 4.86
CA LEU A 218 -2.73 15.63 4.83
C LEU A 218 -1.26 16.04 4.85
N TYR A 219 -0.47 15.40 5.71
CA TYR A 219 0.97 15.62 5.84
C TYR A 219 1.68 14.28 6.02
N SER A 220 2.91 14.23 5.54
CA SER A 220 3.80 13.08 5.71
C SER A 220 5.17 13.52 6.19
N LEU A 221 5.72 12.81 7.15
CA LEU A 221 7.10 12.95 7.60
C LEU A 221 7.82 11.63 7.37
N VAL A 222 8.99 11.68 6.73
CA VAL A 222 9.86 10.52 6.53
C VAL A 222 11.11 10.69 7.37
N ILE A 223 11.40 9.70 8.21
CA ILE A 223 12.53 9.65 9.12
C ILE A 223 13.45 8.52 8.66
N PRO A 224 14.61 8.83 8.07
CA PRO A 224 15.56 7.81 7.65
C PRO A 224 16.06 6.97 8.83
N PRO A 225 16.43 5.70 8.60
CA PRO A 225 16.96 4.83 9.65
C PRO A 225 18.12 5.47 10.42
N GLY A 226 18.07 5.42 11.75
CA GLY A 226 19.14 5.92 12.63
C GLY A 226 19.19 7.44 12.79
N ARG A 227 18.23 8.20 12.24
CA ARG A 227 18.09 9.64 12.51
C ARG A 227 17.39 9.89 13.86
N SER A 228 17.72 11.02 14.48
CA SER A 228 17.03 11.49 15.69
C SER A 228 15.60 11.91 15.35
N ILE A 229 14.65 11.35 16.08
CA ILE A 229 13.22 11.62 15.89
C ILE A 229 12.89 13.06 16.28
N ALA A 230 13.44 13.53 17.41
CA ALA A 230 13.33 14.92 17.85
C ALA A 230 13.68 15.94 16.75
N GLN A 231 14.76 15.67 15.99
CA GLN A 231 15.16 16.54 14.88
C GLN A 231 14.24 16.38 13.66
N ALA A 232 13.75 15.17 13.39
CA ALA A 232 12.88 14.92 12.27
C ALA A 232 11.49 15.54 12.47
N LEU A 233 11.00 15.63 13.71
CA LEU A 233 9.69 16.22 14.05
C LEU A 233 9.61 17.74 13.87
N LEU A 234 10.71 18.40 13.51
CA LEU A 234 10.71 19.84 13.21
C LEU A 234 9.76 20.18 12.04
N PRO A 235 9.00 21.31 12.12
CA PRO A 235 7.99 21.69 11.13
C PRO A 235 8.45 21.64 9.67
N GLU A 236 9.69 22.04 9.39
CA GLU A 236 10.28 22.12 8.06
C GLU A 236 10.48 20.76 7.36
N ASN A 237 10.47 19.65 8.11
CA ASN A 237 10.66 18.31 7.55
C ASN A 237 9.35 17.65 7.10
N TRP A 238 8.21 18.23 7.49
CA TRP A 238 6.90 17.72 7.10
C TRP A 238 6.63 18.09 5.65
N GLN A 239 6.17 17.11 4.89
CA GLN A 239 5.75 17.30 3.51
C GLN A 239 4.23 17.42 3.46
N PHE A 240 3.77 18.48 2.80
CA PHE A 240 2.37 18.72 2.60
C PHE A 240 1.82 17.95 1.39
N ASN A 241 0.63 17.35 1.52
CA ASN A 241 0.00 16.62 0.42
C ASN A 241 -1.08 17.44 -0.30
N THR A 242 -0.68 18.06 -1.40
CA THR A 242 -1.54 18.84 -2.30
C THR A 242 -2.49 17.97 -3.13
N ARG A 243 -2.44 16.65 -2.98
CA ARG A 243 -3.36 15.70 -3.63
C ARG A 243 -4.39 15.11 -2.68
N SER A 244 -4.44 15.57 -1.44
CA SER A 244 -5.44 15.12 -0.49
C SER A 244 -6.84 15.58 -0.89
N ASP A 245 -7.86 14.76 -0.65
CA ASP A 245 -9.26 15.10 -0.97
C ASP A 245 -9.67 16.39 -0.24
N ARG A 246 -9.18 16.56 0.99
CA ARG A 246 -9.41 17.76 1.79
C ARG A 246 -8.79 19.01 1.20
N PHE A 247 -7.52 18.94 0.79
CA PHE A 247 -6.89 20.05 0.10
C PHE A 247 -7.62 20.39 -1.20
N MET A 248 -7.95 19.39 -2.00
CA MET A 248 -8.66 19.59 -3.27
C MET A 248 -10.07 20.16 -3.06
N ALA A 249 -10.72 19.87 -1.94
CA ALA A 249 -11.99 20.51 -1.56
C ALA A 249 -11.78 21.97 -1.16
N ALA A 250 -10.80 22.26 -0.31
CA ALA A 250 -10.47 23.62 0.12
C ALA A 250 -10.02 24.51 -1.05
N TYR A 251 -9.18 23.99 -1.95
CA TYR A 251 -8.75 24.69 -3.16
C TYR A 251 -9.95 25.06 -4.04
N ARG A 252 -10.87 24.13 -4.28
CA ARG A 252 -12.08 24.39 -5.07
C ARG A 252 -12.98 25.46 -4.44
N GLN A 253 -13.09 25.46 -3.10
CA GLN A 253 -13.83 26.49 -2.37
C GLN A 253 -13.13 27.85 -2.47
N ALA A 254 -11.82 27.89 -2.28
CA ALA A 254 -11.01 29.11 -2.39
C ALA A 254 -11.07 29.70 -3.80
N TYR A 255 -10.97 28.85 -4.83
CA TYR A 255 -11.10 29.25 -6.22
C TYR A 255 -12.47 29.84 -6.52
N ALA A 256 -13.56 29.17 -6.10
CA ALA A 256 -14.91 29.67 -6.31
C ALA A 256 -15.16 31.01 -5.58
N ALA A 257 -14.64 31.16 -4.35
CA ALA A 257 -14.75 32.41 -3.60
C ALA A 257 -13.97 33.56 -4.27
N MET A 258 -12.77 33.26 -4.79
CA MET A 258 -11.95 34.19 -5.54
C MET A 258 -12.62 34.59 -6.87
N GLU A 259 -13.17 33.62 -7.62
CA GLU A 259 -13.88 33.87 -8.88
C GLU A 259 -15.09 34.79 -8.65
N SER A 260 -15.90 34.50 -7.63
CA SER A 260 -17.05 35.34 -7.25
C SER A 260 -16.61 36.75 -6.87
N TRP A 261 -15.53 36.90 -6.10
CA TRP A 261 -15.02 38.23 -5.75
C TRP A 261 -14.52 38.98 -6.99
N ALA A 262 -13.80 38.30 -7.89
CA ALA A 262 -13.20 38.90 -9.07
C ALA A 262 -14.26 39.44 -10.03
N GLN A 263 -15.37 38.71 -10.23
CA GLN A 263 -16.51 39.17 -11.03
C GLN A 263 -17.14 40.47 -10.50
N GLU A 264 -17.11 40.68 -9.18
CA GLU A 264 -17.69 41.88 -8.54
C GLU A 264 -16.73 43.09 -8.53
N HIS A 265 -15.41 42.84 -8.50
CA HIS A 265 -14.42 43.87 -8.16
C HIS A 265 -13.35 44.12 -9.24
N VAL A 266 -13.16 43.21 -10.19
CA VAL A 266 -12.19 43.36 -11.29
C VAL A 266 -12.97 43.61 -12.58
N ARG A 267 -12.62 44.67 -13.30
CA ARG A 267 -13.21 44.93 -14.63
C ARG A 267 -12.69 43.87 -15.61
N GLU A 268 -13.61 43.16 -16.27
CA GLU A 268 -13.26 42.24 -17.35
C GLU A 268 -12.50 42.92 -18.50
N PRO A 269 -11.61 42.20 -19.22
CA PRO A 269 -11.19 40.81 -18.98
C PRO A 269 -10.01 40.69 -18.00
N TYR A 270 -10.06 39.74 -17.06
CA TYR A 270 -8.93 39.41 -16.19
C TYR A 270 -8.50 37.96 -16.41
N ARG A 271 -7.20 37.70 -16.30
CA ARG A 271 -6.64 36.35 -16.33
C ARG A 271 -6.17 35.95 -14.94
N LEU A 272 -6.65 34.81 -14.47
CA LEU A 272 -6.17 34.17 -13.26
C LEU A 272 -4.96 33.29 -13.58
N LEU A 273 -3.86 33.55 -12.89
CA LEU A 273 -2.67 32.71 -12.95
C LEU A 273 -2.66 31.81 -11.72
N ASP A 274 -2.70 30.50 -11.96
CA ASP A 274 -2.59 29.48 -10.93
C ASP A 274 -1.13 29.45 -10.46
N LEU A 275 -0.83 30.05 -9.30
CA LEU A 275 0.54 30.20 -8.82
C LEU A 275 0.68 29.80 -7.35
N SER A 276 1.69 28.94 -7.14
CA SER A 276 2.30 28.45 -5.89
C SER A 276 1.35 28.16 -4.72
N GLU A 277 1.11 26.87 -4.54
CA GLU A 277 0.61 26.28 -3.30
C GLU A 277 1.73 26.34 -2.24
N SER A 278 1.48 27.02 -1.11
CA SER A 278 2.38 26.93 0.04
C SER A 278 1.61 26.46 1.27
N GLY A 279 2.01 25.31 1.81
CA GLY A 279 1.67 24.92 3.16
C GLY A 279 2.68 25.55 4.10
N GLU A 280 2.29 26.56 4.88
CA GLU A 280 3.13 26.99 6.00
C GLU A 280 2.97 25.98 7.14
N ILE A 281 4.01 25.18 7.38
CA ILE A 281 4.11 24.35 8.58
C ILE A 281 4.94 25.15 9.57
N GLY A 282 4.26 25.81 10.51
CA GLY A 282 4.87 26.68 11.52
C GLY A 282 4.23 26.49 12.89
N ARG A 283 4.30 27.53 13.75
CA ARG A 283 3.73 27.53 15.12
C ARG A 283 2.23 27.21 15.21
N GLN A 284 1.55 27.22 14.07
CA GLN A 284 0.19 26.72 13.91
C GLN A 284 0.27 25.64 12.83
N PRO A 285 0.30 24.36 13.22
CA PRO A 285 0.16 23.32 12.22
C PRO A 285 -1.23 23.50 11.62
N LEU A 286 -1.41 23.18 10.33
CA LEU A 286 -2.71 22.94 9.70
C LEU A 286 -3.44 24.18 9.12
N ARG A 287 -2.76 25.02 8.33
CA ARG A 287 -3.38 26.02 7.45
C ARG A 287 -3.03 25.80 5.98
N TYR A 288 -4.00 25.99 5.09
CA TYR A 288 -3.78 26.15 3.66
C TYR A 288 -3.76 27.64 3.33
N ARG A 289 -2.76 28.08 2.57
CA ARG A 289 -2.77 29.38 1.92
C ARG A 289 -2.85 29.16 0.42
N PHE A 290 -3.91 29.69 -0.19
CA PHE A 290 -4.08 29.72 -1.63
C PHE A 290 -3.77 31.12 -2.14
N GLU A 291 -2.94 31.20 -3.18
CA GLU A 291 -2.58 32.45 -3.83
C GLU A 291 -3.07 32.42 -5.28
N PHE A 292 -3.92 33.37 -5.66
CA PHE A 292 -4.38 33.51 -7.04
C PHE A 292 -3.92 34.86 -7.58
N ALA A 293 -2.98 34.83 -8.51
CA ALA A 293 -2.48 36.04 -9.16
C ALA A 293 -3.50 36.53 -10.21
N PHE A 294 -3.65 37.84 -10.35
CA PHE A 294 -4.47 38.44 -11.40
C PHE A 294 -3.69 39.52 -12.18
N VAL A 295 -4.05 39.67 -13.45
CA VAL A 295 -3.52 40.67 -14.38
C VAL A 295 -4.70 41.44 -14.97
N SER A 296 -4.57 42.76 -15.03
CA SER A 296 -5.50 43.68 -15.66
C SER A 296 -5.35 43.66 -17.19
N PRO A 297 -6.45 43.89 -17.92
CA PRO A 297 -6.45 43.84 -19.38
C PRO A 297 -5.44 44.80 -20.03
N GLU A 298 -5.21 45.94 -19.38
CA GLU A 298 -4.32 47.02 -19.82
C GLU A 298 -2.86 46.55 -19.93
N ARG A 299 -2.45 45.54 -19.16
CA ARG A 299 -1.10 44.97 -19.17
C ARG A 299 -0.97 43.71 -20.01
N GLU A 300 -2.07 43.09 -20.42
CA GLU A 300 -2.06 41.90 -21.26
C GLU A 300 -1.58 42.23 -22.68
N GLU A 301 -1.87 43.44 -23.18
CA GLU A 301 -1.38 43.92 -24.49
C GLU A 301 0.12 44.23 -24.50
N GLU A 302 0.73 44.55 -23.34
CA GLU A 302 2.17 44.85 -23.24
C GLU A 302 3.05 43.59 -23.18
N ALA A 303 2.45 42.41 -22.97
CA ALA A 303 3.13 41.24 -22.44
C ALA A 303 3.46 40.14 -23.45
N ALA A 304 3.49 40.44 -24.75
CA ALA A 304 3.68 39.40 -25.78
C ALA A 304 5.00 38.60 -25.65
N ASP A 305 6.02 39.07 -24.92
CA ASP A 305 7.34 38.43 -24.83
C ASP A 305 8.00 38.37 -23.43
N GLU A 306 7.36 38.84 -22.34
CA GLU A 306 7.94 38.79 -20.97
C GLU A 306 7.05 38.06 -19.97
N ALA A 307 7.66 37.49 -18.93
CA ALA A 307 6.96 36.90 -17.80
C ALA A 307 6.15 37.99 -17.08
N LEU A 308 4.85 38.06 -17.39
CA LEU A 308 3.89 38.99 -16.80
C LEU A 308 3.97 38.99 -15.27
N GLU A 309 4.40 40.12 -14.70
CA GLU A 309 4.24 40.35 -13.27
C GLU A 309 2.74 40.60 -12.98
N PRO A 310 2.14 39.91 -11.99
CA PRO A 310 0.74 40.11 -11.65
C PRO A 310 0.51 41.46 -10.96
N ASP A 311 -0.68 42.03 -11.16
CA ASP A 311 -1.10 43.31 -10.57
C ASP A 311 -1.47 43.18 -9.09
N GLY A 312 -1.73 41.96 -8.66
CA GLY A 312 -1.96 41.62 -7.26
C GLY A 312 -2.25 40.14 -7.09
N TYR A 313 -2.53 39.78 -5.84
CA TYR A 313 -2.80 38.41 -5.42
C TYR A 313 -4.07 38.36 -4.59
N PHE A 314 -4.83 37.29 -4.78
CA PHE A 314 -5.88 36.84 -3.89
C PHE A 314 -5.28 35.84 -2.93
N LEU A 315 -5.28 36.17 -1.64
CA LEU A 315 -4.88 35.25 -0.59
C LEU A 315 -6.14 34.69 0.08
N VAL A 316 -6.21 33.36 0.19
CA VAL A 316 -7.26 32.69 0.93
C VAL A 316 -6.60 31.78 1.94
N ASP A 317 -6.80 32.05 3.23
CA ASP A 317 -6.32 31.22 4.31
C ASP A 317 -7.45 30.29 4.80
N TYR A 318 -7.15 29.01 4.89
CA TYR A 318 -8.09 27.99 5.34
C TYR A 318 -7.49 27.24 6.54
N ASP A 319 -8.20 27.13 7.65
CA ASP A 319 -7.78 26.24 8.73
C ASP A 319 -8.33 24.81 8.54
N LEU A 320 -7.63 23.79 9.05
CA LEU A 320 -8.16 22.42 9.05
C LEU A 320 -9.25 22.17 10.10
N GLU A 321 -9.87 23.21 10.65
CA GLU A 321 -11.14 23.10 11.36
C GLU A 321 -12.33 23.45 10.46
N GLY A 322 -12.06 23.91 9.23
CA GLY A 322 -13.06 24.26 8.23
C GLY A 322 -13.50 25.72 8.30
N ASN A 323 -12.86 26.55 9.15
CA ASN A 323 -13.11 27.97 9.16
C ASN A 323 -12.30 28.61 8.02
N THR A 324 -13.04 29.19 7.08
CA THR A 324 -12.44 30.01 6.03
C THR A 324 -12.10 31.37 6.64
N VAL A 325 -10.81 31.73 6.63
CA VAL A 325 -10.38 33.10 6.87
C VAL A 325 -10.04 33.69 5.50
N LEU A 326 -11.08 34.21 4.84
CA LEU A 326 -10.88 34.95 3.60
C LEU A 326 -10.17 36.26 3.94
N GLN A 327 -8.87 36.34 3.69
CA GLN A 327 -8.11 37.58 3.81
C GLN A 327 -7.65 38.05 2.44
N ILE A 328 -8.50 38.87 1.80
CA ILE A 328 -8.15 39.48 0.52
C ILE A 328 -7.14 40.59 0.79
N ASN A 329 -5.87 40.27 0.60
CA ASN A 329 -4.79 41.25 0.58
C ASN A 329 -4.51 41.64 -0.85
N LEU A 330 -5.12 42.75 -1.31
CA LEU A 330 -4.70 43.40 -2.54
C LEU A 330 -3.31 44.02 -2.33
N LYS A 331 -2.27 43.20 -2.51
CA LYS A 331 -0.90 43.69 -2.56
C LYS A 331 -0.67 44.30 -3.94
N ARG A 332 -1.15 45.53 -4.14
CA ARG A 332 -0.60 46.41 -5.18
C ARG A 332 0.86 46.67 -4.80
N LYS A 333 1.79 46.35 -5.69
CA LYS A 333 3.15 46.88 -5.57
C LYS A 333 3.15 48.37 -5.86
#